data_AF-M7X138-F1
#
_entry.id   AF-M7X138-F1
#
_cell.length_a   1.000
_cell.length_b   1.000
_cell.length_c   1.000
_cell.angle_alpha   90.00
_cell.angle_beta   90.00
_cell.angle_gamma   90.00
#
_symmetry.space_group_name_H-M   'P 1'
#
loop_
_entity.id
_entity.type
_entity.pdbx_description
1 polymer ?
#
loop_
_entity_poly.entity_id
_entity_poly.type
_entity_poly.pdbx_seq_one_letter_code
_entity_poly.pdbx_strand_id
1 'polypeptide(L)'
;MPASSTDKVLTPELVRILKIFGLVSILLVIGLSFFNEKRANNSGTAPSPMRVTDAERIFFKNVRSIAYDIENLKEAKMVAYRHSKISENSQVTSLPVAILLNRTKDEAYLYWEFPNDSIPIVVNWENPSNGKSGEIRFEGGDKFAHLAFGKDIFPLLSNEEVNFGINFSGKKIKILETEDARMPVLTSLKDYFKLINNTGK
;
A
#
# COMPACT_ATOMS: atom_id res chain seq x y z
N MET A 1 56.51 -29.81 -49.87
CA MET A 1 56.19 -29.28 -48.52
C MET A 1 55.82 -27.82 -48.65
N PRO A 2 54.62 -27.41 -48.20
CA PRO A 2 54.44 -26.07 -47.62
C PRO A 2 53.88 -26.16 -46.20
N ALA A 3 54.41 -25.33 -45.30
CA ALA A 3 53.99 -25.22 -43.91
C ALA A 3 52.70 -24.40 -43.80
N SER A 4 51.73 -24.93 -43.04
CA SER A 4 50.48 -24.27 -42.67
C SER A 4 50.75 -23.20 -41.61
N SER A 5 50.46 -21.94 -41.94
CA SER A 5 50.44 -20.84 -40.98
C SER A 5 49.23 -20.97 -40.07
N THR A 6 49.48 -21.16 -38.78
CA THR A 6 48.44 -21.19 -37.74
C THR A 6 47.85 -19.79 -37.59
N ASP A 7 46.58 -19.62 -37.97
CA ASP A 7 45.84 -18.39 -37.75
C ASP A 7 45.82 -18.06 -36.25
N LYS A 8 46.24 -16.84 -35.89
CA LYS A 8 46.22 -16.37 -34.50
C LYS A 8 44.78 -16.10 -34.06
N VAL A 9 44.13 -17.14 -33.54
CA VAL A 9 42.74 -17.14 -33.06
C VAL A 9 42.50 -16.16 -31.89
N LEU A 10 43.55 -15.67 -31.23
CA LEU A 10 43.49 -14.72 -30.12
C LEU A 10 44.25 -13.43 -30.45
N THR A 11 43.64 -12.57 -31.25
CA THR A 11 44.19 -11.23 -31.48
C THR A 11 44.10 -10.38 -30.20
N PRO A 12 45.06 -9.46 -29.96
CA PRO A 12 45.04 -8.58 -28.79
C PRO A 12 43.75 -7.76 -28.66
N GLU A 13 43.13 -7.41 -29.79
CA GLU A 13 41.86 -6.71 -29.87
C GLU A 13 40.69 -7.57 -29.37
N LEU A 14 40.62 -8.84 -29.77
CA LEU A 14 39.61 -9.78 -29.31
C LEU A 14 39.69 -9.99 -27.79
N VAL A 15 40.91 -10.12 -27.25
CA VAL A 15 41.14 -10.25 -25.80
C VAL A 15 40.68 -8.99 -25.05
N ARG A 16 40.85 -7.80 -25.63
CA ARG A 16 40.41 -6.53 -25.03
C ARG A 16 38.88 -6.45 -24.99
N ILE A 17 38.22 -6.82 -26.09
CA ILE A 17 36.76 -6.85 -26.17
C ILE A 17 36.18 -7.86 -25.17
N LEU A 18 36.77 -9.06 -25.08
CA LEU A 18 36.31 -10.09 -24.16
C LEU A 18 36.40 -9.67 -22.68
N LYS A 19 37.45 -8.93 -22.30
CA LYS A 19 37.59 -8.38 -20.94
C LYS A 19 36.52 -7.33 -20.62
N ILE A 20 36.25 -6.42 -21.54
CA ILE A 20 35.22 -5.39 -21.36
C ILE A 20 33.85 -6.05 -21.26
N PHE A 21 33.54 -6.97 -22.17
CA PHE A 21 32.27 -7.69 -22.17
C PHE A 21 32.07 -8.47 -20.88
N GLY A 22 33.07 -9.25 -20.44
CA GLY A 22 33.02 -10.01 -19.20
C GLY A 22 32.81 -9.11 -17.96
N LEU A 23 33.51 -7.98 -17.89
CA LEU A 23 33.36 -7.03 -16.78
C LEU A 23 31.97 -6.39 -16.75
N VAL A 24 31.43 -5.99 -17.91
CA VAL A 24 30.08 -5.43 -18.02
C VAL A 24 29.02 -6.48 -17.67
N SER A 25 29.16 -7.73 -18.12
CA SER A 25 28.23 -8.81 -17.76
C SER A 25 28.23 -9.09 -16.26
N ILE A 26 29.39 -9.10 -15.60
CA ILE A 26 29.49 -9.28 -14.15
C ILE A 26 28.81 -8.11 -13.41
N LEU A 27 29.11 -6.87 -13.80
CA LEU A 27 28.50 -5.69 -13.20
C LEU A 27 26.97 -5.65 -13.39
N LEU A 28 26.49 -6.06 -14.56
CA LEU A 28 25.05 -6.18 -14.83
C LEU A 28 24.40 -7.21 -13.91
N VAL A 29 24.98 -8.40 -13.77
CA VAL A 29 24.45 -9.46 -12.89
C VAL A 29 24.43 -9.00 -11.44
N ILE A 30 25.50 -8.34 -10.97
CA ILE A 30 25.56 -7.78 -9.62
C ILE A 30 24.50 -6.69 -9.44
N GLY A 31 24.39 -5.75 -10.39
CA GLY A 31 23.39 -4.68 -10.35
C GLY A 31 21.96 -5.23 -10.32
N LEU A 32 21.64 -6.20 -11.18
CA LEU A 32 20.32 -6.86 -11.22
C LEU A 32 20.05 -7.73 -9.98
N SER A 33 21.08 -8.25 -9.31
CA SER A 33 20.93 -9.00 -8.06
C SER A 33 20.32 -8.16 -6.94
N PHE A 34 20.56 -6.85 -6.91
CA PHE A 34 19.95 -5.93 -5.94
C PHE A 34 18.47 -5.65 -6.24
N PHE A 35 18.00 -5.85 -7.47
CA PHE A 35 16.59 -5.66 -7.85
C PHE A 35 15.72 -6.90 -7.62
N ASN A 36 16.24 -7.97 -7.01
CA ASN A 36 15.51 -9.23 -6.80
C ASN A 36 14.52 -9.21 -5.63
N GLU A 37 14.45 -8.13 -4.84
CA GLU A 37 13.53 -8.02 -3.70
C GLU A 37 12.07 -7.81 -4.13
N LYS A 38 11.81 -7.29 -5.34
CA LYS A 38 10.44 -7.05 -5.85
C LYS A 38 10.03 -8.12 -6.86
N ARG A 39 9.94 -9.39 -6.44
CA ARG A 39 9.31 -10.44 -7.26
C ARG A 39 7.78 -10.34 -7.18
N ALA A 40 7.12 -10.25 -8.33
CA ALA A 40 5.69 -10.51 -8.43
C ALA A 40 5.44 -11.99 -8.07
N ASN A 41 4.94 -12.25 -6.87
CA ASN A 41 4.61 -13.60 -6.45
C ASN A 41 3.24 -14.01 -7.00
N ASN A 42 3.24 -14.66 -8.16
CA ASN A 42 2.05 -15.22 -8.78
C ASN A 42 1.78 -16.68 -8.37
N SER A 43 2.55 -17.25 -7.43
CA SER A 43 2.44 -18.67 -7.06
C SER A 43 1.25 -18.98 -6.15
N GLY A 44 0.63 -17.97 -5.51
CA GLY A 44 -0.53 -18.13 -4.64
C GLY A 44 -0.28 -18.94 -3.35
N THR A 45 0.95 -19.41 -3.11
CA THR A 45 1.30 -20.30 -1.99
C THR A 45 1.92 -19.57 -0.79
N ALA A 46 2.41 -18.34 -0.96
CA ALA A 46 2.85 -17.54 0.17
C ALA A 46 1.65 -16.93 0.90
N PRO A 47 1.60 -16.97 2.24
CA PRO A 47 0.53 -16.34 3.01
C PRO A 47 0.53 -14.85 2.72
N SER A 48 -0.57 -14.37 2.13
CA SER A 48 -0.75 -12.95 1.86
C SER A 48 -0.85 -12.17 3.17
N PRO A 49 -0.21 -10.99 3.29
CA PRO A 49 -0.37 -10.13 4.47
C PRO A 49 -1.81 -9.62 4.64
N MET A 50 -2.68 -9.87 3.66
CA MET A 50 -4.09 -9.46 3.59
C MET A 50 -5.05 -10.66 3.73
N ARG A 51 -4.55 -11.83 4.12
CA ARG A 51 -5.34 -13.06 4.26
C ARG A 51 -6.36 -12.92 5.39
N VAL A 52 -7.58 -13.38 5.13
CA VAL A 52 -8.69 -13.40 6.08
C VAL A 52 -9.04 -14.84 6.42
N THR A 53 -9.14 -15.18 7.70
CA THR A 53 -9.61 -16.52 8.12
C THR A 53 -11.13 -16.60 8.11
N ASP A 54 -11.70 -17.80 8.06
CA ASP A 54 -13.15 -17.96 8.10
C ASP A 54 -13.76 -17.44 9.40
N ALA A 55 -13.07 -17.63 10.53
CA ALA A 55 -13.49 -17.11 11.83
C ALA A 55 -13.57 -15.57 11.82
N GLU A 56 -12.52 -14.87 11.36
CA GLU A 56 -12.52 -13.41 11.29
C GLU A 56 -13.56 -12.88 10.30
N ARG A 57 -13.76 -13.58 9.18
CA ARG A 57 -14.79 -13.22 8.21
C ARG A 57 -16.20 -13.31 8.80
N ILE A 58 -16.51 -14.40 9.50
CA ILE A 58 -17.82 -14.62 10.13
C ILE A 58 -18.02 -13.57 11.23
N PHE A 59 -17.01 -13.33 12.06
CA PHE A 59 -17.07 -12.29 13.09
C PHE A 59 -17.35 -10.91 12.49
N PHE A 60 -16.59 -10.51 11.46
CA PHE A 60 -16.80 -9.21 10.82
C PHE A 60 -18.19 -9.08 10.22
N LYS A 61 -18.67 -10.08 9.47
CA LYS A 61 -19.99 -10.06 8.83
C LYS A 61 -21.17 -10.07 9.81
N ASN A 62 -21.02 -10.71 10.97
CA ASN A 62 -22.12 -10.83 11.92
C ASN A 62 -22.12 -9.71 12.97
N VAL A 63 -20.94 -9.18 13.30
CA VAL A 63 -20.78 -8.24 14.41
C VAL A 63 -20.41 -6.84 13.93
N ARG A 64 -19.44 -6.73 13.02
CA ARG A 64 -18.84 -5.42 12.67
C ARG A 64 -19.52 -4.75 11.49
N SER A 65 -19.98 -5.51 10.49
CA SER A 65 -20.54 -4.94 9.27
C SER A 65 -21.85 -4.17 9.46
N ILE A 66 -22.50 -4.25 10.63
CA ILE A 66 -23.68 -3.43 10.97
C ILE A 66 -23.40 -1.92 10.95
N ALA A 67 -22.14 -1.51 11.17
CA ALA A 67 -21.72 -0.11 11.13
C ALA A 67 -21.37 0.38 9.71
N TYR A 68 -21.58 -0.44 8.68
CA TYR A 68 -21.10 -0.17 7.33
C TYR A 68 -22.22 -0.24 6.29
N ASP A 69 -22.14 0.64 5.32
CA ASP A 69 -22.86 0.56 4.06
C ASP A 69 -22.14 -0.45 3.16
N ILE A 70 -22.93 -1.37 2.61
CA ILE A 70 -22.44 -2.54 1.87
C ILE A 70 -22.72 -2.36 0.39
N GLU A 71 -21.67 -2.36 -0.44
CA GLU A 71 -21.78 -2.34 -1.89
C GLU A 71 -21.23 -3.65 -2.48
N ASN A 72 -22.01 -4.30 -3.35
CA ASN A 72 -21.58 -5.53 -4.02
C ASN A 72 -20.94 -5.20 -5.37
N LEU A 73 -19.61 -5.28 -5.44
CA LEU A 73 -18.82 -5.11 -6.66
C LEU A 73 -18.79 -6.43 -7.45
N LYS A 74 -19.92 -6.77 -8.09
CA LYS A 74 -20.15 -8.06 -8.76
C LYS A 74 -19.05 -8.39 -9.79
N GLU A 75 -18.66 -7.39 -10.58
CA GLU A 75 -17.62 -7.55 -11.62
C GLU A 75 -16.25 -7.89 -11.04
N ALA A 76 -15.92 -7.34 -9.87
CA ALA A 76 -14.66 -7.59 -9.17
C ALA A 76 -14.71 -8.81 -8.23
N LYS A 77 -15.88 -9.46 -8.06
CA LYS A 77 -16.14 -10.50 -7.04
C LYS A 77 -15.79 -10.04 -5.61
N MET A 78 -15.99 -8.74 -5.35
CA MET A 78 -15.68 -8.11 -4.06
C MET A 78 -16.94 -7.51 -3.43
N VAL A 79 -16.86 -7.26 -2.13
CA VAL A 79 -17.84 -6.48 -1.38
C VAL A 79 -17.11 -5.32 -0.73
N ALA A 80 -17.57 -4.10 -0.97
CA ALA A 80 -17.05 -2.92 -0.30
C ALA A 80 -17.90 -2.63 0.95
N TYR A 81 -17.22 -2.32 2.05
CA TYR A 81 -17.80 -1.88 3.30
C TYR A 81 -17.29 -0.47 3.60
N ARG A 82 -18.17 0.52 3.56
CA ARG A 82 -17.87 1.92 3.92
C ARG A 82 -18.55 2.24 5.23
N HIS A 83 -17.83 2.82 6.18
CA HIS A 83 -18.43 3.09 7.48
C HIS A 83 -19.57 4.11 7.34
N SER A 84 -20.79 3.78 7.76
CA SER A 84 -22.01 4.58 7.44
C SER A 84 -22.01 6.00 8.02
N LYS A 85 -21.13 6.27 8.98
CA LYS A 85 -20.91 7.62 9.55
C LYS A 85 -19.95 8.50 8.72
N ILE A 86 -19.24 7.96 7.73
CA ILE A 86 -18.48 8.77 6.77
C ILE A 86 -19.52 9.42 5.85
N SER A 87 -19.99 10.61 6.20
CA SER A 87 -21.01 11.32 5.43
C SER A 87 -20.45 11.83 4.10
N GLU A 88 -21.29 11.96 3.07
CA GLU A 88 -20.90 12.59 1.80
C GLU A 88 -20.39 14.02 2.00
N ASN A 89 -20.95 14.74 2.99
CA ASN A 89 -20.51 16.09 3.37
C ASN A 89 -19.15 16.11 4.08
N SER A 90 -18.72 14.98 4.63
CA SER A 90 -17.41 14.85 5.31
C SER A 90 -16.27 14.55 4.36
N GLN A 91 -16.50 14.28 3.07
CA GLN A 91 -15.43 13.90 2.13
C GLN A 91 -14.32 14.96 2.02
N VAL A 92 -14.62 16.22 2.35
CA VAL A 92 -13.64 17.32 2.36
C VAL A 92 -12.80 17.36 3.64
N THR A 93 -13.32 16.83 4.76
CA THR A 93 -12.69 16.90 6.10
C THR A 93 -12.36 15.54 6.70
N SER A 94 -12.67 14.44 6.00
CA SER A 94 -12.41 13.06 6.41
C SER A 94 -11.45 12.39 5.43
N LEU A 95 -10.93 11.23 5.83
CA LEU A 95 -10.14 10.36 4.96
C LEU A 95 -11.01 9.16 4.59
N PRO A 96 -11.68 9.18 3.42
CA PRO A 96 -12.62 8.14 3.06
C PRO A 96 -11.87 6.82 2.83
N VAL A 97 -12.31 5.79 3.55
CA VAL A 97 -11.72 4.46 3.50
C VAL A 97 -12.80 3.39 3.45
N ALA A 98 -12.64 2.44 2.54
CA ALA A 98 -13.46 1.26 2.41
C ALA A 98 -12.65 0.00 2.73
N ILE A 99 -13.33 -1.00 3.29
CA ILE A 99 -12.80 -2.36 3.40
C ILE A 99 -13.36 -3.17 2.23
N LEU A 100 -12.49 -3.67 1.36
CA LEU A 100 -12.86 -4.53 0.24
C LEU A 100 -12.62 -5.99 0.61
N LEU A 101 -13.68 -6.79 0.68
CA LEU A 101 -13.59 -8.22 0.94
C LEU A 101 -13.66 -9.02 -0.36
N ASN A 102 -12.57 -9.68 -0.73
CA ASN A 102 -12.53 -10.62 -1.84
C ASN A 102 -12.95 -12.02 -1.37
N ARG A 103 -14.08 -12.50 -1.88
CA ARG A 103 -14.64 -13.80 -1.48
C ARG A 103 -13.90 -14.99 -2.10
N THR A 104 -13.27 -14.80 -3.26
CA THR A 104 -12.60 -15.87 -4.00
C THR A 104 -11.15 -16.07 -3.56
N LYS A 105 -10.47 -14.99 -3.16
CA LYS A 105 -9.07 -15.02 -2.74
C LYS A 105 -8.87 -15.16 -1.23
N ASP A 106 -9.96 -15.08 -0.47
CA ASP A 106 -9.94 -14.94 0.98
C ASP A 106 -9.03 -13.80 1.48
N GLU A 107 -9.12 -12.65 0.82
CA GLU A 107 -8.33 -11.47 1.18
C GLU A 107 -9.26 -10.30 1.52
N ALA A 108 -8.77 -9.39 2.36
CA ALA A 108 -9.35 -8.08 2.58
C ALA A 108 -8.34 -6.99 2.24
N TYR A 109 -8.80 -5.92 1.61
CA TYR A 109 -7.97 -4.78 1.24
C TYR A 109 -8.53 -3.50 1.85
N LEU A 110 -7.64 -2.58 2.22
CA LEU A 110 -8.01 -1.18 2.38
C LEU A 110 -8.10 -0.54 1.00
N TYR A 111 -9.07 0.34 0.83
CA TYR A 111 -9.22 1.18 -0.34
C TYR A 111 -9.52 2.60 0.09
N TRP A 112 -8.60 3.51 -0.22
CA TRP A 112 -8.68 4.92 0.11
C TRP A 112 -9.30 5.64 -1.07
N GLU A 113 -10.47 6.23 -0.87
CA GLU A 113 -11.33 6.72 -1.95
C GLU A 113 -11.02 8.18 -2.28
N PHE A 114 -9.78 8.44 -2.69
CA PHE A 114 -9.39 9.76 -3.16
C PHE A 114 -9.72 9.92 -4.66
N PRO A 115 -10.19 11.10 -5.09
CA PRO A 115 -10.32 11.40 -6.51
C PRO A 115 -8.95 11.30 -7.21
N ASN A 116 -8.91 10.76 -8.43
CA ASN A 116 -7.65 10.49 -9.15
C ASN A 116 -6.80 11.76 -9.39
N ASP A 117 -7.45 12.90 -9.63
CA ASP A 117 -6.83 14.21 -9.80
C ASP A 117 -6.24 14.79 -8.51
N SER A 118 -6.59 14.18 -7.36
CA SER A 118 -6.09 14.57 -6.04
C SER A 118 -4.81 13.83 -5.65
N ILE A 119 -4.39 12.83 -6.42
CA ILE A 119 -3.18 12.05 -6.16
C ILE A 119 -1.96 12.77 -6.78
N PRO A 120 -0.85 12.97 -6.05
CA PRO A 120 -0.58 12.43 -4.71
C PRO A 120 -1.22 13.21 -3.56
N ILE A 121 -1.66 12.48 -2.54
CA ILE A 121 -2.15 13.04 -1.28
C ILE A 121 -1.00 13.11 -0.27
N VAL A 122 -0.81 14.26 0.36
CA VAL A 122 0.14 14.45 1.47
C VAL A 122 -0.65 14.82 2.72
N VAL A 123 -0.66 13.90 3.69
CA VAL A 123 -1.22 14.12 5.02
C VAL A 123 -0.10 14.58 5.95
N ASN A 124 -0.22 15.81 6.42
CA ASN A 124 0.63 16.38 7.44
C ASN A 124 0.04 16.06 8.81
N TRP A 125 0.87 15.68 9.77
CA TRP A 125 0.46 15.47 11.15
C TRP A 125 1.38 16.20 12.12
N GLU A 126 0.83 16.59 13.26
CA GLU A 126 1.54 17.27 14.34
C GLU A 126 0.99 16.81 15.68
N ASN A 127 1.87 16.47 16.62
CA ASN A 127 1.53 16.20 18.01
C ASN A 127 2.04 17.38 18.87
N PRO A 128 1.14 18.27 19.36
CA PRO A 128 1.53 19.42 20.15
C PRO A 128 2.16 19.06 21.50
N SER A 129 1.79 17.92 22.08
CA SER A 129 2.25 17.49 23.42
C SER A 129 3.73 17.08 23.45
N ASN A 130 4.29 16.61 22.33
CA ASN A 130 5.70 16.24 22.22
C ASN A 130 6.46 16.96 21.11
N GLY A 131 5.82 17.87 20.38
CA GLY A 131 6.41 18.67 19.30
C GLY A 131 6.79 17.87 18.06
N LYS A 132 6.43 16.59 17.95
CA LYS A 132 6.70 15.77 16.76
C LYS A 132 5.73 16.12 15.65
N SER A 133 6.24 16.12 14.43
CA SER A 133 5.45 16.29 13.23
C SER A 133 6.02 15.45 12.09
N GLY A 134 5.25 15.30 11.03
CA GLY A 134 5.69 14.60 9.85
C GLY A 134 4.67 14.63 8.73
N GLU A 135 5.00 13.92 7.67
CA GLU A 135 4.17 13.77 6.49
C GLU A 135 4.00 12.29 6.16
N ILE A 136 2.79 11.90 5.80
CA ILE A 136 2.47 10.60 5.22
C ILE A 136 1.99 10.86 3.81
N ARG A 137 2.61 10.19 2.85
CA ARG A 137 2.29 10.37 1.44
C ARG A 137 1.57 9.16 0.87
N PHE A 138 0.51 9.42 0.11
CA PHE A 138 -0.19 8.44 -0.70
C PHE A 138 -0.03 8.78 -2.18
N GLU A 139 0.75 7.98 -2.90
CA GLU A 139 1.03 8.13 -4.33
C GLU A 139 -0.01 7.40 -5.22
N GLY A 140 -1.10 6.88 -4.63
CA GLY A 140 -2.00 5.97 -5.31
C GLY A 140 -1.40 4.58 -5.50
N GLY A 141 -2.04 3.78 -6.35
CA GLY A 141 -1.48 2.51 -6.82
C GLY A 141 -2.27 1.29 -6.39
N ASP A 142 -1.54 0.21 -6.08
CA ASP A 142 -2.11 -1.10 -5.84
C ASP A 142 -2.55 -1.32 -4.37
N LYS A 143 -3.07 -2.51 -4.08
CA LYS A 143 -3.50 -2.91 -2.74
C LYS A 143 -2.41 -2.75 -1.66
N PHE A 144 -1.13 -2.82 -2.01
CA PHE A 144 -0.03 -2.66 -1.06
C PHE A 144 0.20 -1.20 -0.72
N ALA A 145 0.06 -0.28 -1.68
CA ALA A 145 0.11 1.15 -1.42
C ALA A 145 -0.99 1.59 -0.43
N HIS A 146 -2.23 1.10 -0.63
CA HIS A 146 -3.32 1.38 0.30
C HIS A 146 -3.08 0.80 1.70
N LEU A 147 -2.51 -0.41 1.79
CA LEU A 147 -2.14 -1.02 3.07
C LEU A 147 -1.03 -0.25 3.77
N ALA A 148 0.02 0.17 3.04
CA ALA A 148 1.13 0.93 3.60
C ALA A 148 0.65 2.25 4.21
N PHE A 149 -0.15 3.02 3.46
CA PHE A 149 -0.74 4.25 3.96
C PHE A 149 -1.62 4.02 5.20
N GLY A 150 -2.38 2.92 5.23
CA GLY A 150 -3.17 2.53 6.40
C GLY A 150 -2.32 2.18 7.62
N LYS A 151 -1.17 1.54 7.44
CA LYS A 151 -0.23 1.23 8.53
C LYS A 151 0.43 2.48 9.08
N ASP A 152 0.78 3.43 8.23
CA ASP A 152 1.43 4.67 8.67
C ASP A 152 0.47 5.57 9.46
N ILE A 153 -0.79 5.65 9.03
CA ILE A 153 -1.77 6.56 9.62
C ILE A 153 -2.44 5.99 10.89
N PHE A 154 -2.59 4.67 11.00
CA PHE A 154 -3.33 4.03 12.08
C PHE A 154 -2.80 4.31 13.50
N PRO A 155 -1.48 4.26 13.77
CA PRO A 155 -0.92 4.60 15.07
C PRO A 155 -1.19 6.06 15.45
N LEU A 156 -1.19 6.97 14.47
CA LEU A 156 -1.42 8.39 14.70
C LEU A 156 -2.89 8.67 15.01
N LEU A 157 -3.83 8.02 14.31
CA LEU A 157 -5.27 8.16 14.55
C LEU A 157 -5.69 7.72 15.95
N SER A 158 -4.93 6.81 16.56
CA SER A 158 -5.17 6.33 17.93
C SER A 158 -4.76 7.33 19.00
N ASN A 159 -4.04 8.41 18.64
CA ASN A 159 -3.66 9.48 19.55
C ASN A 159 -4.53 10.72 19.32
N GLU A 160 -5.35 11.06 20.31
CA GLU A 160 -6.29 12.18 20.24
C GLU A 160 -5.59 13.55 20.10
N GLU A 161 -4.36 13.68 20.60
CA GLU A 161 -3.59 14.93 20.55
C GLU A 161 -3.02 15.22 19.16
N VAL A 162 -3.03 14.25 18.24
CA VAL A 162 -2.49 14.43 16.90
C VAL A 162 -3.48 15.23 16.05
N ASN A 163 -3.00 16.32 15.47
CA ASN A 163 -3.70 17.14 14.50
C ASN A 163 -3.31 16.72 13.08
N PHE A 164 -4.30 16.66 12.18
CA PHE A 164 -4.09 16.27 10.79
C PHE A 164 -4.47 17.38 9.82
N GLY A 165 -3.76 17.47 8.70
CA GLY A 165 -4.12 18.35 7.60
C GLY A 165 -3.64 17.82 6.26
N ILE A 166 -4.35 18.16 5.19
CA ILE A 166 -4.00 17.82 3.82
C ILE A 166 -3.66 19.08 3.05
N ASN A 167 -2.72 18.98 2.11
CA ASN A 167 -2.50 20.04 1.13
C ASN A 167 -3.36 19.73 -0.10
N PHE A 168 -4.39 20.54 -0.35
CA PHE A 168 -5.25 20.41 -1.51
C PHE A 168 -5.30 21.74 -2.26
N SER A 169 -4.95 21.74 -3.56
CA SER A 169 -4.93 22.95 -4.40
C SER A 169 -4.14 24.13 -3.79
N GLY A 170 -2.99 23.83 -3.17
CA GLY A 170 -2.12 24.83 -2.53
C GLY A 170 -2.63 25.39 -1.20
N LYS A 171 -3.76 24.90 -0.68
CA LYS A 171 -4.29 25.26 0.64
C LYS A 171 -4.14 24.09 1.61
N LYS A 172 -3.69 24.39 2.83
CA LYS A 172 -3.69 23.44 3.94
C LYS A 172 -5.11 23.37 4.53
N ILE A 173 -5.78 22.25 4.34
CA ILE A 173 -7.11 21.97 4.87
C ILE A 173 -6.92 21.06 6.07
N LYS A 174 -7.51 21.44 7.22
CA LYS A 174 -7.50 20.57 8.38
C LYS A 174 -8.51 19.44 8.21
N ILE A 175 -8.15 18.25 8.66
CA ILE A 175 -8.97 17.05 8.54
C ILE A 175 -9.03 16.34 9.89
N LEU A 176 -10.07 15.53 10.11
CA LEU A 176 -10.21 14.68 11.30
C LEU A 176 -10.13 15.46 12.64
N GLU A 177 -10.56 16.73 12.61
CA GLU A 177 -10.60 17.61 13.80
C GLU A 177 -11.71 17.18 14.78
N THR A 178 -12.82 16.66 14.26
CA THR A 178 -13.94 16.20 15.08
C THR A 178 -13.86 14.70 15.31
N GLU A 179 -14.40 14.25 16.45
CA GLU A 179 -14.55 12.83 16.76
C GLU A 179 -15.40 12.13 15.67
N ASP A 180 -16.46 12.78 15.19
CA ASP A 180 -17.31 12.26 14.12
C ASP A 180 -16.57 12.02 12.79
N ALA A 181 -15.54 12.82 12.49
CA ALA A 181 -14.70 12.61 11.31
C ALA A 181 -13.59 11.57 11.56
N ARG A 182 -13.02 11.53 12.76
CA ARG A 182 -11.89 10.66 13.12
C ARG A 182 -12.30 9.22 13.40
N MET A 183 -13.35 9.02 14.20
CA MET A 183 -13.74 7.72 14.71
C MET A 183 -14.17 6.72 13.63
N PRO A 184 -14.88 7.10 12.56
CA PRO A 184 -15.20 6.18 11.48
C PRO A 184 -13.93 5.64 10.79
N VAL A 185 -12.94 6.49 10.55
CA VAL A 185 -11.67 6.09 9.92
C VAL A 185 -10.89 5.15 10.86
N LEU A 186 -10.76 5.54 12.13
CA LEU A 186 -10.09 4.73 13.15
C LEU A 186 -10.76 3.35 13.30
N THR A 187 -12.09 3.32 13.37
CA THR A 187 -12.87 2.08 13.49
C THR A 187 -12.70 1.19 12.27
N SER A 188 -12.74 1.76 11.06
CA SER A 188 -12.50 1.03 9.82
C SER A 188 -11.12 0.38 9.80
N LEU A 189 -10.08 1.10 10.23
CA LEU A 189 -8.73 0.55 10.29
C LEU A 189 -8.60 -0.52 11.39
N LYS A 190 -9.16 -0.32 12.58
CA LYS A 190 -9.19 -1.33 13.66
C LYS A 190 -9.84 -2.63 13.18
N ASP A 191 -10.99 -2.51 12.53
CA ASP A 191 -11.73 -3.66 12.01
C ASP A 191 -11.00 -4.36 10.89
N TYR A 192 -10.39 -3.60 9.98
CA TYR A 192 -9.55 -4.15 8.92
C TYR A 192 -8.36 -4.94 9.49
N PHE A 193 -7.59 -4.34 10.39
CA PHE A 193 -6.40 -4.99 10.96
C PHE A 193 -6.77 -6.25 11.75
N LYS A 194 -7.88 -6.21 12.49
CA LYS A 194 -8.44 -7.40 13.12
C LYS A 194 -8.83 -8.48 12.09
N LEU A 195 -9.51 -8.09 11.02
CA LEU A 195 -9.99 -8.99 9.97
C LEU A 195 -8.86 -9.78 9.29
N ILE A 196 -7.68 -9.18 9.15
CA ILE A 196 -6.47 -9.83 8.59
C ILE A 196 -5.56 -10.44 9.67
N ASN A 197 -6.03 -10.50 10.93
CA ASN A 197 -5.28 -10.99 12.09
C ASN A 197 -3.89 -10.35 12.25
N ASN A 198 -3.82 -9.03 12.02
CA ASN A 198 -2.60 -8.25 12.15
C ASN A 198 -2.81 -7.15 13.19
N THR A 199 -1.87 -6.95 14.12
CA THR A 199 -2.01 -5.93 15.18
C THR A 199 -1.77 -4.48 14.73
N GLY A 200 -1.70 -4.19 13.42
CA GLY A 200 -1.53 -2.83 12.90
C GLY A 200 -0.27 -2.12 13.42
N LYS A 201 0.74 -2.89 13.85
CA LYS A 201 2.02 -2.42 14.36
C LYS A 201 3.03 -2.22 13.24
#